data_AF-A0A0F0H5Q4-F1
#
_entry.id   AF-A0A0F0H5Q4-F1
#
_cell.length_a   1.000
_cell.length_b   1.000
_cell.length_c   1.000
_cell.angle_alpha   90.00
_cell.angle_beta   90.00
_cell.angle_gamma   90.00
#
_symmetry.space_group_name_H-M   'P 1'
#
loop_
_entity.id
_entity.type
_entity.pdbx_description
1 polymer ?
#
loop_
_entity_poly.entity_id
_entity_poly.type
_entity_poly.pdbx_seq_one_letter_code
_entity_poly.pdbx_strand_id
1 'polypeptide(L)'
;MTEFRSLAGSVTVTSLATPPRRISLSFDSLTEDDARWLEALARRVTGPAPFAVIEPVALNLLDGPQSQGYGPLGAYETNGGGALSQRADRQVTIGNTSSTSALRWRHPYWSGWPVVAGARLGFAAALAPLSGVCALDYLDAGGALLGSSPQGVTVYDLPPAGTVFVRPTVRLVALPAPVLVGPAWLSMDVPAQPGVPVPLGDGCPAMTVTSYSDKPRPWGRDLSLDLVEVRRARS
;
A
#
# COMPACT_ATOMS: atom_id res chain seq x y z
N MET A 1 -19.95 5.55 -53.90
CA MET A 1 -19.25 4.40 -53.30
C MET A 1 -17.79 4.81 -53.15
N THR A 2 -17.32 5.10 -51.94
CA THR A 2 -15.89 5.38 -51.71
C THR A 2 -15.49 4.99 -50.28
N GLU A 3 -14.63 3.97 -50.24
CA GLU A 3 -13.80 3.34 -49.20
C GLU A 3 -13.72 3.90 -47.76
N PHE A 4 -13.97 3.00 -46.81
CA PHE A 4 -13.41 3.04 -45.45
C PHE A 4 -11.97 2.50 -45.49
N ARG A 5 -10.97 3.34 -45.21
CA ARG A 5 -9.60 2.87 -44.92
C ARG A 5 -9.54 2.42 -43.46
N SER A 6 -9.48 1.10 -43.27
CA SER A 6 -9.12 0.47 -42.00
C SER A 6 -7.68 0.83 -41.64
N LEU A 7 -7.48 1.40 -40.46
CA LEU A 7 -6.17 1.54 -39.81
C LEU A 7 -5.97 0.28 -38.96
N ALA A 8 -5.33 -0.73 -39.54
CA ALA A 8 -4.85 -1.88 -38.79
C ALA A 8 -3.42 -1.59 -38.31
N GLY A 9 -3.22 -1.61 -36.99
CA GLY A 9 -1.91 -1.54 -36.36
C GLY A 9 -1.89 -2.47 -35.15
N SER A 10 -0.90 -3.35 -35.07
CA SER A 10 -0.66 -4.15 -33.87
C SER A 10 0.22 -3.35 -32.91
N VAL A 11 -0.31 -3.04 -31.72
CA VAL A 11 0.51 -2.48 -30.63
C VAL A 11 1.05 -3.66 -29.81
N THR A 12 2.34 -3.97 -29.98
CA THR A 12 3.04 -4.90 -29.09
C THR A 12 3.54 -4.14 -27.87
N VAL A 13 2.88 -4.31 -26.73
CA VAL A 13 3.34 -3.76 -25.45
C VAL A 13 4.21 -4.79 -24.74
N THR A 14 5.52 -4.55 -24.71
CA THR A 14 6.45 -5.27 -23.84
C THR A 14 6.64 -4.49 -22.56
N SER A 15 6.13 -4.97 -21.42
CA SER A 15 6.49 -4.42 -20.11
C SER A 15 7.75 -5.11 -19.59
N LEU A 16 8.85 -4.37 -19.49
CA LEU A 16 9.98 -4.79 -18.66
C LEU A 16 9.58 -4.73 -17.18
N ALA A 17 10.28 -5.46 -16.33
CA ALA A 17 10.13 -5.27 -14.88
C ALA A 17 10.37 -3.79 -14.56
N THR A 18 9.41 -3.12 -13.90
CA THR A 18 9.56 -1.73 -13.45
C THR A 18 10.91 -1.57 -12.77
N PRO A 19 11.78 -0.59 -13.07
CA PRO A 19 13.04 -0.47 -12.35
C PRO A 19 12.80 -0.23 -10.84
N PRO A 20 13.70 -0.66 -9.94
CA PRO A 20 13.62 -0.32 -8.52
C PRO A 20 13.62 1.20 -8.33
N ARG A 21 12.74 1.70 -7.46
CA ARG A 21 12.72 3.13 -7.12
C ARG A 21 13.99 3.52 -6.38
N ARG A 22 14.40 4.77 -6.62
CA ARG A 22 15.54 5.40 -5.94
C ARG A 22 15.06 6.72 -5.36
N ILE A 23 15.41 6.97 -4.10
CA ILE A 23 15.03 8.19 -3.39
C ILE A 23 16.28 8.76 -2.75
N SER A 24 16.55 10.04 -2.95
CA SER A 24 17.58 10.77 -2.22
C SER A 24 16.91 11.71 -1.24
N LEU A 25 17.24 11.58 0.04
CA LEU A 25 16.77 12.45 1.11
C LEU A 25 17.93 13.34 1.54
N SER A 26 17.67 14.62 1.76
CA SER A 26 18.63 15.58 2.31
C SER A 26 17.99 16.33 3.46
N PHE A 27 18.73 16.45 4.54
CA PHE A 27 18.33 17.11 5.77
C PHE A 27 19.38 18.15 6.11
N ASP A 28 18.95 19.38 6.30
CA ASP A 28 19.83 20.49 6.65
C ASP A 28 19.66 20.87 8.12
N SER A 29 20.76 21.19 8.78
CA SER A 29 20.74 21.73 10.16
C SER A 29 19.98 20.86 11.17
N LEU A 30 20.14 19.54 11.08
CA LEU A 30 19.58 18.61 12.06
C LEU A 30 20.16 18.87 13.44
N THR A 31 19.31 18.68 14.46
CA THR A 31 19.78 18.59 15.84
C THR A 31 20.70 17.39 16.00
N GLU A 32 21.57 17.41 17.01
CA GLU A 32 22.50 16.31 17.24
C GLU A 32 21.78 14.99 17.53
N ASP A 33 20.63 15.03 18.21
CA ASP A 33 19.85 13.82 18.51
C ASP A 33 19.17 13.24 17.26
N ASP A 34 18.59 14.09 16.40
CA ASP A 34 18.02 13.64 15.12
C ASP A 34 19.10 13.09 14.18
N ALA A 35 20.26 13.75 14.13
CA ALA A 35 21.39 13.31 13.34
C ALA A 35 21.92 11.96 13.81
N ARG A 36 22.05 11.74 15.13
CA ARG A 36 22.43 10.44 15.70
C ARG A 36 21.42 9.35 15.38
N TRP A 37 20.12 9.66 15.41
CA TRP A 37 19.08 8.70 15.04
C TRP A 37 19.15 8.31 13.56
N LEU A 38 19.32 9.28 12.66
CA LEU A 38 19.47 9.03 11.22
C LEU A 38 20.79 8.30 10.89
N GLU A 39 21.87 8.62 11.58
CA GLU A 39 23.14 7.88 11.47
C GLU A 39 22.96 6.42 11.89
N ALA A 40 22.26 6.18 13.00
CA ALA A 40 21.95 4.83 13.48
C ALA A 40 21.07 4.06 12.49
N LEU A 41 20.07 4.71 11.87
CA LEU A 41 19.26 4.14 10.80
C LEU A 41 20.11 3.80 9.57
N ALA A 42 20.95 4.72 9.11
CA ALA A 42 21.81 4.55 7.94
C ALA A 42 22.81 3.39 8.12
N ARG A 43 23.38 3.27 9.32
CA ARG A 43 24.29 2.19 9.72
C ARG A 43 23.56 0.91 10.16
N ARG A 44 22.23 0.90 10.17
CA ARG A 44 21.38 -0.24 10.57
C ARG A 44 21.64 -0.71 12.01
N VAL A 45 21.97 0.20 12.91
CA VAL A 45 22.23 -0.08 14.32
C VAL A 45 20.93 -0.43 15.07
N THR A 46 19.81 0.17 14.68
CA THR A 46 18.53 0.13 15.41
C THR A 46 17.55 -0.96 14.94
N GLY A 47 17.91 -1.78 13.95
CA GLY A 47 17.06 -2.90 13.54
C GLY A 47 17.32 -3.43 12.13
N PRO A 48 16.60 -4.49 11.74
CA PRO A 48 16.73 -5.10 10.43
C PRO A 48 16.18 -4.19 9.32
N ALA A 49 16.95 -4.04 8.24
CA ALA A 49 16.43 -3.53 6.97
C ALA A 49 15.51 -4.58 6.32
N PRO A 50 14.53 -4.19 5.49
CA PRO A 50 14.25 -2.83 4.98
C PRO A 50 13.29 -2.00 5.84
N PHE A 51 13.31 -0.68 5.64
CA PHE A 51 12.35 0.26 6.27
C PHE A 51 11.40 0.86 5.23
N ALA A 52 10.28 1.42 5.71
CA ALA A 52 9.31 2.08 4.87
C ALA A 52 9.61 3.57 4.74
N VAL A 53 9.39 4.13 3.56
CA VAL A 53 9.35 5.57 3.33
C VAL A 53 7.94 5.93 2.93
N ILE A 54 7.27 6.72 3.77
CA ILE A 54 5.93 7.24 3.50
C ILE A 54 6.11 8.67 3.02
N GLU A 55 5.77 8.92 1.77
CA GLU A 55 5.76 10.27 1.23
C GLU A 55 4.51 11.01 1.72
N PRO A 56 4.63 12.19 2.35
CA PRO A 56 3.48 12.92 2.90
C PRO A 56 2.41 13.27 1.86
N VAL A 57 2.80 13.38 0.58
CA VAL A 57 1.89 13.69 -0.53
C VAL A 57 1.32 12.44 -1.22
N ALA A 58 1.72 11.23 -0.79
CA ALA A 58 1.19 10.00 -1.36
C ALA A 58 -0.31 9.95 -1.16
N LEU A 59 -1.05 9.85 -2.27
CA LEU A 59 -2.50 9.84 -2.21
C LEU A 59 -2.99 8.45 -1.85
N ASN A 60 -2.34 7.40 -2.36
CA ASN A 60 -2.75 6.02 -2.13
C ASN A 60 -1.56 5.12 -1.83
N LEU A 61 -1.52 4.57 -0.61
CA LEU A 61 -0.43 3.74 -0.12
C LEU A 61 -0.42 2.32 -0.71
N LEU A 62 -1.50 1.89 -1.36
CA LEU A 62 -1.54 0.63 -2.09
C LEU A 62 -0.63 0.69 -3.33
N ASP A 63 -0.15 -0.46 -3.82
CA ASP A 63 0.57 -0.48 -5.10
C ASP A 63 -0.38 -0.22 -6.27
N GLY A 64 0.10 0.45 -7.34
CA GLY A 64 -0.71 0.85 -8.50
C GLY A 64 -1.67 -0.24 -9.04
N PRO A 65 -1.19 -1.43 -9.44
CA PRO A 65 -2.07 -2.50 -9.89
C PRO A 65 -3.04 -2.97 -8.79
N GLN A 66 -2.54 -3.13 -7.57
CA GLN A 66 -3.31 -3.65 -6.43
C GLN A 66 -4.46 -2.71 -6.06
N SER A 67 -4.22 -1.39 -6.16
CA SER A 67 -5.21 -0.34 -5.92
C SER A 67 -6.32 -0.31 -6.96
N GLN A 68 -6.16 -1.01 -8.08
CA GLN A 68 -7.15 -1.10 -9.15
C GLN A 68 -7.76 -2.50 -9.27
N GLY A 69 -7.46 -3.42 -8.33
CA GLY A 69 -7.95 -4.80 -8.37
C GLY A 69 -7.18 -5.73 -9.30
N TYR A 70 -5.96 -5.35 -9.70
CA TYR A 70 -5.07 -6.14 -10.55
C TYR A 70 -3.87 -6.65 -9.77
N GLY A 71 -3.14 -7.60 -10.36
CA GLY A 71 -1.89 -8.12 -9.82
C GLY A 71 -1.98 -9.59 -9.44
N PRO A 72 -0.93 -10.15 -8.82
CA PRO A 72 -0.94 -11.54 -8.40
C PRO A 72 -1.97 -11.77 -7.31
N LEU A 73 -2.58 -12.97 -7.26
CA LEU A 73 -3.54 -13.33 -6.20
C LEU A 73 -2.94 -13.18 -4.79
N GLY A 74 -1.63 -13.38 -4.64
CA GLY A 74 -0.90 -13.18 -3.38
C GLY A 74 -0.85 -11.74 -2.88
N ALA A 75 -1.31 -10.75 -3.66
CA ALA A 75 -1.52 -9.38 -3.19
C ALA A 75 -2.82 -9.24 -2.35
N TYR A 76 -3.62 -10.29 -2.29
CA TYR A 76 -4.89 -10.34 -1.57
C TYR A 76 -4.92 -11.55 -0.65
N GLU A 77 -5.73 -11.47 0.41
CA GLU A 77 -5.98 -12.54 1.36
C GLU A 77 -7.47 -12.63 1.61
N THR A 78 -7.99 -13.85 1.76
CA THR A 78 -9.34 -14.10 2.24
C THR A 78 -9.28 -14.62 3.67
N ASN A 79 -10.15 -14.11 4.53
CA ASN A 79 -10.37 -14.62 5.88
C ASN A 79 -11.82 -15.09 6.03
N GLY A 80 -12.05 -16.19 6.74
CA GLY A 80 -13.41 -16.69 6.99
C GLY A 80 -14.12 -17.32 5.78
N GLY A 81 -13.40 -17.57 4.68
CA GLY A 81 -13.93 -18.13 3.43
C GLY A 81 -13.68 -17.22 2.22
N GLY A 82 -14.18 -17.64 1.06
CA GLY A 82 -13.93 -16.97 -0.23
C GLY A 82 -12.85 -17.65 -1.07
N ALA A 83 -12.99 -17.54 -2.39
CA ALA A 83 -12.04 -18.02 -3.37
C ALA A 83 -11.61 -16.86 -4.28
N LEU A 84 -10.30 -16.62 -4.33
CA LEU A 84 -9.69 -15.66 -5.24
C LEU A 84 -9.38 -16.35 -6.57
N SER A 85 -9.68 -15.67 -7.67
CA SER A 85 -9.31 -16.09 -9.02
C SER A 85 -8.91 -14.89 -9.86
N GLN A 86 -8.21 -15.15 -10.97
CA GLN A 86 -7.74 -14.12 -11.87
C GLN A 86 -8.34 -14.35 -13.26
N ARG A 87 -8.88 -13.28 -13.85
CA ARG A 87 -9.39 -13.29 -15.22
C ARG A 87 -8.25 -13.18 -16.24
N ALA A 88 -8.55 -13.42 -17.51
CA ALA A 88 -7.57 -13.31 -18.60
C ALA A 88 -6.97 -11.90 -18.75
N ASP A 89 -7.72 -10.87 -18.36
CA ASP A 89 -7.28 -9.46 -18.30
C ASP A 89 -6.45 -9.12 -17.04
N ARG A 90 -6.12 -10.13 -16.22
CA ARG A 90 -5.40 -10.04 -14.95
C ARG A 90 -6.17 -9.36 -13.80
N GLN A 91 -7.44 -9.04 -13.99
CA GLN A 91 -8.28 -8.53 -12.90
C GLN A 91 -8.61 -9.65 -11.92
N VAL A 92 -8.58 -9.33 -10.62
CA VAL A 92 -8.87 -10.28 -9.55
C VAL A 92 -10.38 -10.33 -9.30
N THR A 93 -10.88 -11.54 -9.14
CA THR A 93 -12.26 -11.84 -8.73
C THR A 93 -12.26 -12.56 -7.39
N ILE A 94 -13.33 -12.34 -6.62
CA ILE A 94 -13.62 -13.08 -5.41
C ILE A 94 -15.02 -13.68 -5.48
N GLY A 95 -15.15 -14.96 -5.16
CA GLY A 95 -16.44 -15.66 -5.07
C GLY A 95 -16.47 -16.61 -3.88
N ASN A 96 -17.53 -17.43 -3.76
CA ASN A 96 -17.68 -18.45 -2.70
C ASN A 96 -17.52 -17.89 -1.28
N THR A 97 -18.04 -16.68 -1.04
CA THR A 97 -17.96 -16.01 0.26
C THR A 97 -19.19 -16.32 1.11
N SER A 98 -19.08 -16.02 2.40
CA SER A 98 -20.14 -16.07 3.42
C SER A 98 -20.24 -14.72 4.13
N SER A 99 -21.20 -14.57 5.05
CA SER A 99 -21.32 -13.37 5.91
C SER A 99 -20.17 -13.17 6.89
N THR A 100 -19.30 -14.17 7.07
CA THR A 100 -18.10 -14.08 7.90
C THR A 100 -16.83 -13.89 7.07
N SER A 101 -16.95 -13.87 5.73
CA SER A 101 -15.81 -13.71 4.83
C SER A 101 -15.30 -12.27 4.83
N ALA A 102 -14.00 -12.12 4.62
CA ALA A 102 -13.37 -10.81 4.44
C ALA A 102 -12.29 -10.88 3.37
N LEU A 103 -12.21 -9.85 2.52
CA LEU A 103 -11.12 -9.61 1.59
C LEU A 103 -10.14 -8.63 2.24
N ARG A 104 -8.86 -8.98 2.25
CA ARG A 104 -7.78 -8.17 2.80
C ARG A 104 -6.76 -7.88 1.72
N TRP A 105 -6.25 -6.65 1.72
CA TRP A 105 -5.08 -6.30 0.93
C TRP A 105 -3.84 -6.75 1.70
N ARG A 106 -2.87 -7.34 1.01
CA ARG A 106 -1.60 -7.76 1.61
C ARG A 106 -0.48 -6.81 1.23
N HIS A 107 0.28 -6.38 2.23
CA HIS A 107 1.53 -5.68 1.97
C HIS A 107 2.60 -6.70 1.55
N PRO A 108 3.44 -6.42 0.53
CA PRO A 108 4.45 -7.38 0.06
C PRO A 108 5.59 -7.69 1.06
N TYR A 109 5.80 -6.82 2.06
CA TYR A 109 6.92 -6.92 3.00
C TYR A 109 6.56 -7.11 4.46
N TRP A 110 5.44 -6.54 4.91
CA TRP A 110 5.09 -6.39 6.32
C TRP A 110 3.70 -6.97 6.55
N SER A 111 3.30 -7.12 7.82
CA SER A 111 1.97 -7.64 8.19
C SER A 111 0.82 -6.72 7.74
N GLY A 112 1.13 -5.44 7.46
CA GLY A 112 0.23 -4.45 6.89
C GLY A 112 1.01 -3.24 6.39
N TRP A 113 0.32 -2.16 6.05
CA TRP A 113 0.94 -0.89 5.70
C TRP A 113 1.39 -0.16 6.97
N PRO A 114 2.65 0.31 7.04
CA PRO A 114 3.13 1.09 8.17
C PRO A 114 2.30 2.36 8.37
N VAL A 115 2.09 2.73 9.63
CA VAL A 115 1.31 3.93 10.00
C VAL A 115 2.19 4.95 10.72
N VAL A 116 1.85 6.23 10.59
CA VAL A 116 2.47 7.30 11.39
C VAL A 116 1.64 7.50 12.66
N ALA A 117 2.30 7.53 13.81
CA ALA A 117 1.62 7.73 15.09
C ALA A 117 0.87 9.06 15.10
N GLY A 118 -0.43 9.04 15.46
CA GLY A 118 -1.28 10.22 15.49
C GLY A 118 -1.94 10.58 14.15
N ALA A 119 -1.55 9.95 13.04
CA ALA A 119 -2.19 10.15 11.74
C ALA A 119 -3.49 9.33 11.64
N ARG A 120 -4.51 9.92 11.02
CA ARG A 120 -5.75 9.22 10.66
C ARG A 120 -5.55 8.41 9.38
N LEU A 121 -6.30 7.33 9.25
CA LEU A 121 -6.23 6.44 8.11
C LEU A 121 -7.56 6.42 7.38
N GLY A 122 -7.50 6.68 6.07
CA GLY A 122 -8.63 6.57 5.16
C GLY A 122 -8.63 5.25 4.42
N PHE A 123 -9.80 4.61 4.29
CA PHE A 123 -9.95 3.46 3.42
C PHE A 123 -11.31 3.43 2.70
N ALA A 124 -11.24 3.24 1.39
CA ALA A 124 -12.39 2.96 0.54
C ALA A 124 -12.04 1.85 -0.43
N ALA A 125 -12.98 0.97 -0.74
CA ALA A 125 -12.83 -0.02 -1.78
C ALA A 125 -14.17 -0.29 -2.47
N ALA A 126 -14.11 -0.47 -3.78
CA ALA A 126 -15.24 -0.87 -4.58
C ALA A 126 -15.13 -2.37 -4.89
N LEU A 127 -16.18 -3.12 -4.59
CA LEU A 127 -16.46 -4.41 -5.20
C LEU A 127 -17.61 -4.18 -6.17
N ALA A 128 -17.57 -4.78 -7.35
CA ALA A 128 -18.60 -4.60 -8.36
C ALA A 128 -19.36 -5.92 -8.59
N PRO A 129 -20.66 -6.02 -8.22
CA PRO A 129 -21.48 -5.02 -7.52
C PRO A 129 -21.08 -4.81 -6.04
N LEU A 130 -21.55 -3.73 -5.41
CA LEU A 130 -21.20 -3.39 -4.01
C LEU A 130 -21.58 -4.55 -3.08
N SER A 131 -20.57 -5.25 -2.56
CA SER A 131 -20.74 -6.54 -1.88
C SER A 131 -20.06 -6.62 -0.51
N GLY A 132 -19.81 -5.47 0.12
CA GLY A 132 -19.17 -5.44 1.42
C GLY A 132 -19.02 -4.04 2.01
N VAL A 133 -18.50 -4.01 3.23
CA VAL A 133 -18.19 -2.79 3.98
C VAL A 133 -16.70 -2.75 4.34
N CYS A 134 -16.10 -1.58 4.18
CA CYS A 134 -14.71 -1.30 4.48
C CYS A 134 -14.47 -1.26 6.00
N ALA A 135 -13.30 -1.71 6.40
CA ALA A 135 -12.75 -1.65 7.75
C ALA A 135 -11.22 -1.58 7.68
N LEU A 136 -10.59 -1.10 8.75
CA LEU A 136 -9.15 -1.15 8.95
C LEU A 136 -8.86 -2.07 10.13
N ASP A 137 -8.09 -3.13 9.92
CA ASP A 137 -7.57 -3.97 11.01
C ASP A 137 -6.25 -3.36 11.50
N TYR A 138 -6.15 -3.00 12.78
CA TYR A 138 -4.97 -2.37 13.39
C TYR A 138 -4.06 -3.42 14.01
N LEU A 139 -2.77 -3.37 13.69
CA LEU A 139 -1.79 -4.37 14.09
C LEU A 139 -0.64 -3.73 14.86
N ASP A 140 -0.11 -4.44 15.85
CA ASP A 140 1.12 -4.08 16.55
C ASP A 140 2.39 -4.41 15.73
N ALA A 141 3.57 -4.15 16.29
CA ALA A 141 4.86 -4.43 15.65
C ALA A 141 5.09 -5.92 15.34
N GLY A 142 4.46 -6.82 16.09
CA GLY A 142 4.51 -8.27 15.87
C GLY A 142 3.49 -8.75 14.84
N GLY A 143 2.59 -7.88 14.38
CA GLY A 143 1.49 -8.21 13.48
C GLY A 143 0.25 -8.76 14.19
N ALA A 144 0.19 -8.70 15.52
CA ALA A 144 -0.99 -9.10 16.28
C ALA A 144 -2.08 -8.04 16.18
N LEU A 145 -3.34 -8.47 16.16
CA LEU A 145 -4.50 -7.59 16.03
C LEU A 145 -4.77 -6.85 17.35
N LEU A 146 -4.75 -5.52 17.30
CA LEU A 146 -5.11 -4.64 18.41
C LEU A 146 -6.60 -4.27 18.40
N GLY A 147 -7.22 -4.28 17.22
CA GLY A 147 -8.63 -3.96 17.04
C GLY A 147 -8.94 -3.67 15.57
N SER A 148 -10.15 -3.22 15.30
CA SER A 148 -10.58 -2.77 13.97
C SER A 148 -11.34 -1.46 14.05
N SER A 149 -11.29 -0.67 12.99
CA SER A 149 -12.14 0.51 12.83
C SER A 149 -13.63 0.13 12.80
N PRO A 150 -14.53 1.11 13.02
CA PRO A 150 -15.92 0.97 12.59
C PRO A 150 -16.02 0.62 11.11
N GLN A 151 -17.07 -0.12 10.75
CA GLN A 151 -17.33 -0.55 9.37
C GLN A 151 -18.13 0.52 8.63
N GLY A 152 -17.86 0.73 7.35
CA GLY A 152 -18.60 1.68 6.53
C GLY A 152 -18.29 1.55 5.04
N VAL A 153 -18.98 2.30 4.18
CA VAL A 153 -18.64 2.39 2.75
C VAL A 153 -17.25 2.98 2.57
N THR A 154 -16.91 3.95 3.40
CA THR A 154 -15.59 4.54 3.57
C THR A 154 -15.27 4.60 5.06
N VAL A 155 -14.01 4.43 5.41
CA VAL A 155 -13.48 4.55 6.76
C VAL A 155 -12.54 5.74 6.81
N TYR A 156 -12.61 6.53 7.89
CA TYR A 156 -11.61 7.54 8.20
C TYR A 156 -11.47 7.62 9.72
N ASP A 157 -10.46 6.93 10.25
CA ASP A 157 -10.38 6.62 11.68
C ASP A 157 -8.98 6.85 12.24
N LEU A 158 -8.89 7.10 13.54
CA LEU A 158 -7.62 7.26 14.25
C LEU A 158 -7.24 5.90 14.87
N PRO A 159 -6.10 5.31 14.49
CA PRO A 159 -5.68 4.04 15.07
C PRO A 159 -5.47 4.15 16.59
N PRO A 160 -5.73 3.07 17.35
CA PRO A 160 -5.41 3.03 18.77
C PRO A 160 -3.89 3.11 19.00
N ALA A 161 -3.52 3.53 20.21
CA ALA A 161 -2.12 3.58 20.63
C ALA A 161 -1.45 2.19 20.48
N GLY A 162 -0.18 2.18 20.03
CA GLY A 162 0.56 0.95 19.78
C GLY A 162 0.37 0.34 18.38
N THR A 163 -0.51 0.91 17.55
CA THR A 163 -0.62 0.50 16.14
C THR A 163 0.66 0.85 15.38
N VAL A 164 1.23 -0.15 14.71
CA VAL A 164 2.41 0.00 13.84
C VAL A 164 2.06 -0.28 12.39
N PHE A 165 1.12 -1.20 12.15
CA PHE A 165 0.64 -1.51 10.80
C PHE A 165 -0.89 -1.46 10.73
N VAL A 166 -1.40 -1.17 9.54
CA VAL A 166 -2.82 -1.28 9.20
C VAL A 166 -3.01 -2.29 8.08
N ARG A 167 -4.09 -3.07 8.15
CA ARG A 167 -4.51 -3.96 7.07
C ARG A 167 -5.90 -3.56 6.55
N PRO A 168 -5.99 -3.00 5.34
CA PRO A 168 -7.26 -2.67 4.71
C PRO A 168 -8.07 -3.94 4.48
N THR A 169 -9.33 -3.87 4.86
CA THR A 169 -10.21 -5.03 4.84
C THR A 169 -11.60 -4.65 4.35
N VAL A 170 -12.21 -5.50 3.54
CA VAL A 170 -13.64 -5.44 3.23
C VAL A 170 -14.31 -6.66 3.84
N ARG A 171 -15.28 -6.45 4.72
CA ARG A 171 -16.18 -7.50 5.21
C ARG A 171 -17.20 -7.78 4.12
N LEU A 172 -17.30 -9.03 3.72
CA LEU A 172 -18.08 -9.46 2.57
C LEU A 172 -19.41 -10.06 3.02
N VAL A 173 -20.38 -9.98 2.12
CA VAL A 173 -21.60 -10.80 2.22
C VAL A 173 -21.42 -12.11 1.46
N ALA A 174 -22.39 -13.02 1.59
CA ALA A 174 -22.45 -14.19 0.73
C ALA A 174 -22.70 -13.76 -0.73
N LEU A 175 -21.76 -14.08 -1.61
CA LEU A 175 -21.81 -13.69 -3.01
C LEU A 175 -22.49 -14.78 -3.85
N PRO A 176 -23.50 -14.44 -4.67
CA PRO A 176 -24.18 -15.42 -5.53
C PRO A 176 -23.33 -15.82 -6.75
N ALA A 177 -22.34 -15.01 -7.12
CA ALA A 177 -21.38 -15.25 -8.19
C ALA A 177 -20.07 -14.52 -7.90
N PRO A 178 -18.95 -14.89 -8.53
CA PRO A 178 -17.70 -14.15 -8.41
C PRO A 178 -17.86 -12.68 -8.82
N VAL A 179 -17.34 -11.76 -8.00
CA VAL A 179 -17.37 -10.31 -8.24
C VAL A 179 -15.96 -9.78 -8.46
N LEU A 180 -15.83 -8.68 -9.19
CA LEU A 180 -14.54 -8.04 -9.41
C LEU A 180 -14.08 -7.34 -8.13
N VAL A 181 -12.82 -7.57 -7.76
CA VAL A 181 -12.11 -6.65 -6.87
C VAL A 181 -11.88 -5.38 -7.67
N GLY A 182 -12.55 -4.30 -7.27
CA GLY A 182 -12.45 -3.00 -7.92
C GLY A 182 -11.42 -2.10 -7.27
N PRO A 183 -11.46 -0.80 -7.60
CA PRO A 183 -10.52 0.17 -7.07
C PRO A 183 -10.57 0.30 -5.54
N ALA A 184 -9.41 0.50 -4.92
CA ALA A 184 -9.23 0.66 -3.50
C ALA A 184 -8.25 1.80 -3.19
N TRP A 185 -8.54 2.55 -2.14
CA TRP A 185 -7.83 3.75 -1.72
C TRP A 185 -7.48 3.63 -0.24
N LEU A 186 -6.20 3.42 0.07
CA LEU A 186 -5.66 3.52 1.43
C LEU A 186 -4.87 4.83 1.55
N SER A 187 -5.26 5.72 2.44
CA SER A 187 -4.64 7.04 2.61
C SER A 187 -4.30 7.34 4.07
N MET A 188 -3.40 8.30 4.25
CA MET A 188 -2.98 8.82 5.56
C MET A 188 -3.29 10.31 5.62
N ASP A 189 -4.00 10.74 6.67
CA ASP A 189 -4.49 12.11 6.91
C ASP A 189 -5.32 12.78 5.80
N VAL A 190 -5.64 12.04 4.76
CA VAL A 190 -6.56 12.44 3.69
C VAL A 190 -7.75 11.48 3.71
N PRO A 191 -8.99 11.95 3.92
CA PRO A 191 -10.16 11.09 3.91
C PRO A 191 -10.44 10.58 2.49
N ALA A 192 -10.59 9.26 2.34
CA ALA A 192 -11.06 8.66 1.10
C ALA A 192 -12.51 9.10 0.84
N GLN A 193 -12.77 9.69 -0.33
CA GLN A 193 -14.07 10.30 -0.66
C GLN A 193 -14.94 9.35 -1.51
N PRO A 194 -16.20 9.09 -1.13
CA PRO A 194 -17.15 8.37 -1.99
C PRO A 194 -17.34 9.08 -3.34
N GLY A 195 -17.40 8.31 -4.43
CA GLY A 195 -17.68 8.83 -5.78
C GLY A 195 -16.54 9.60 -6.44
N VAL A 196 -15.42 9.84 -5.73
CA VAL A 196 -14.20 10.38 -6.32
C VAL A 196 -13.41 9.25 -6.98
N PRO A 197 -12.86 9.45 -8.19
CA PRO A 197 -11.97 8.47 -8.80
C PRO A 197 -10.82 8.10 -7.84
N VAL A 198 -10.66 6.81 -7.59
CA VAL A 198 -9.60 6.30 -6.72
C VAL A 198 -8.24 6.62 -7.36
N PRO A 199 -7.35 7.37 -6.68
CA PRO A 199 -6.03 7.66 -7.21
C PRO A 199 -5.24 6.35 -7.39
N LEU A 200 -4.40 6.32 -8.43
CA LEU A 200 -3.49 5.20 -8.63
C LEU A 200 -2.61 5.05 -7.39
N GLY A 201 -2.32 3.80 -7.04
CA GLY A 201 -1.47 3.48 -5.91
C GLY A 201 -0.03 3.96 -6.11
N ASP A 202 0.43 4.83 -5.22
CA ASP A 202 1.82 5.24 -5.11
C ASP A 202 2.65 4.14 -4.44
N GLY A 203 2.06 3.29 -3.62
CA GLY A 203 2.74 2.20 -2.91
C GLY A 203 3.52 2.67 -1.69
N CYS A 204 3.90 1.72 -0.84
CA CYS A 204 4.76 1.94 0.32
C CYS A 204 6.00 1.05 0.20
N PRO A 205 6.99 1.42 -0.63
CA PRO A 205 8.09 0.54 -0.95
C PRO A 205 8.97 0.29 0.27
N ALA A 206 9.45 -0.95 0.39
CA ALA A 206 10.53 -1.31 1.29
C ALA A 206 11.85 -0.76 0.74
N MET A 207 12.49 0.14 1.47
CA MET A 207 13.70 0.83 1.06
C MET A 207 14.90 0.38 1.89
N THR A 208 16.10 0.47 1.30
CA THR A 208 17.36 0.28 1.99
C THR A 208 18.33 1.40 1.66
N VAL A 209 19.13 1.82 2.65
CA VAL A 209 20.20 2.81 2.45
C VAL A 209 21.33 2.18 1.66
N THR A 210 21.76 2.89 0.63
CA THR A 210 22.85 2.52 -0.28
C THR A 210 24.02 3.50 -0.21
N SER A 211 23.76 4.74 0.18
CA SER A 211 24.77 5.77 0.42
C SER A 211 24.29 6.71 1.54
N TYR A 212 25.24 7.23 2.30
CA TYR A 212 25.05 8.13 3.43
C TYR A 212 26.20 9.12 3.47
N SER A 213 25.88 10.40 3.65
CA SER A 213 26.89 11.44 3.90
C SER A 213 26.50 12.29 5.09
N ASP A 214 27.51 12.72 5.84
CA ASP A 214 27.38 13.57 7.01
C ASP A 214 28.36 14.72 6.93
N LYS A 215 27.84 15.94 7.09
CA LYS A 215 28.65 17.16 7.12
C LYS A 215 28.38 17.89 8.44
N PRO A 216 29.35 17.93 9.36
CA PRO A 216 29.21 18.73 10.57
C PRO A 216 29.16 20.22 10.25
N ARG A 217 28.31 20.96 10.97
CA ARG A 217 28.20 22.43 10.94
C ARG A 217 28.30 23.00 12.36
N PRO A 218 28.61 24.29 12.53
CA PRO A 218 28.70 24.92 13.85
C PRO A 218 27.43 24.80 14.72
N TRP A 219 26.24 24.68 14.11
CA TRP A 219 24.95 24.68 14.80
C TRP A 219 24.10 23.42 14.52
N GLY A 220 24.70 22.35 13.99
CA GLY A 220 23.97 21.13 13.62
C GLY A 220 24.75 20.26 12.63
N ARG A 221 24.04 19.34 11.96
CA ARG A 221 24.62 18.46 10.92
C ARG A 221 23.73 18.47 9.68
N ASP A 222 24.34 18.42 8.51
CA ASP A 222 23.59 18.07 7.31
C ASP A 222 23.82 16.60 6.98
N LEU A 223 22.74 15.90 6.67
CA LEU A 223 22.76 14.50 6.30
C LEU A 223 22.13 14.30 4.93
N SER A 224 22.67 13.35 4.17
CA SER A 224 22.02 12.86 2.95
C SER A 224 21.97 11.34 2.96
N LEU A 225 20.88 10.77 2.46
CA LEU A 225 20.64 9.34 2.32
C LEU A 225 20.20 9.01 0.90
N ASP A 226 20.87 8.06 0.25
CA ASP A 226 20.38 7.47 -0.99
C ASP A 226 19.78 6.10 -0.70
N LEU A 227 18.52 5.95 -1.09
CA LEU A 227 17.70 4.80 -0.83
C LEU A 227 17.38 4.07 -2.13
N VAL A 228 17.36 2.74 -2.07
CA VAL A 228 16.91 1.89 -3.17
C VAL A 228 15.82 0.95 -2.69
N GLU A 229 14.78 0.80 -3.51
CA GLU A 229 13.69 -0.16 -3.29
C GLU A 229 14.25 -1.59 -3.27
N VAL A 230 14.02 -2.29 -2.16
CA VAL A 230 14.27 -3.72 -2.04
C VAL A 230 13.16 -4.46 -2.78
N ARG A 231 13.52 -5.52 -3.49
CA ARG A 231 12.57 -6.41 -4.16
C ARG A 231 12.76 -7.85 -3.71
N ARG A 232 11.70 -8.47 -3.21
CA ARG A 232 11.67 -9.92 -3.01
C ARG A 232 11.63 -10.59 -4.38
N ALA A 233 12.39 -11.68 -4.52
CA ALA A 233 12.16 -12.62 -5.61
C ALA A 233 10.70 -13.09 -5.51
N ARG A 234 9.95 -12.97 -6.61
CA ARG A 234 8.61 -13.54 -6.69
C ARG A 234 8.77 -15.06 -6.63
N SER A 235 8.37 -15.67 -5.51
CA SER A 235 8.20 -17.13 -5.39
C SER A 235 6.89 -17.56 -6.03
#